data_AF-A0AAX1LMF4-F1
#
_entry.id   AF-A0AAX1LMF4-F1
#
_cell.length_a   1.000
_cell.length_b   1.000
_cell.length_c   1.000
_cell.angle_alpha   90.00
_cell.angle_beta   90.00
_cell.angle_gamma   90.00
#
_symmetry.space_group_name_H-M   'P 1'
#
loop_
_entity.id
_entity.type
_entity.pdbx_description
1 polymer ?
#
loop_
_entity_poly.entity_id
_entity_poly.type
_entity_poly.pdbx_seq_one_letter_code
_entity_poly.pdbx_strand_id
1 'polypeptide(L)'
;MNEIREFFKERARLEAYRLDPDDPVHNPVWSDIARDDRGVYATVIAPRPVTILDGQGYDGAGLDGFRPPITLQPGERFRIPVTIGAHGRRRHPYMRFRYRYADGTRIAAVIWRVPD
;
A
#
# COMPACT_ATOMS: atom_id res chain seq x y z
N MET A 1 18.07 19.29 37.81
CA MET A 1 18.64 18.82 36.53
C MET A 1 17.86 17.60 35.99
N ASN A 2 16.53 17.61 36.08
CA ASN A 2 15.65 16.53 35.57
C ASN A 2 14.72 17.05 34.47
N GLU A 3 14.26 18.30 34.60
CA GLU A 3 13.32 18.95 33.66
C GLU A 3 13.89 19.12 32.24
N ILE A 4 15.19 19.41 32.10
CA ILE A 4 15.82 19.55 30.77
C ILE A 4 15.91 18.19 30.05
N ARG A 5 16.19 17.10 30.79
CA ARG A 5 16.24 15.74 30.22
C ARG A 5 14.85 15.22 29.84
N GLU A 6 13.85 15.52 30.66
CA GLU A 6 12.44 15.26 30.35
C GLU A 6 12.04 16.03 29.09
N PHE A 7 12.36 17.32 29.00
CA PHE A 7 12.05 18.16 27.83
C PHE A 7 12.65 17.60 26.53
N PHE A 8 13.93 17.19 26.52
CA PHE A 8 14.53 16.59 25.32
C PHE A 8 13.94 15.22 24.95
N LYS A 9 13.54 14.41 25.94
CA LYS A 9 12.83 13.14 25.70
C LYS A 9 11.42 13.36 25.17
N GLU A 10 10.69 14.32 25.74
CA GLU A 10 9.35 14.74 25.31
C GLU A 10 9.40 15.25 23.87
N ARG A 11 10.39 16.09 23.54
CA ARG A 11 10.56 16.68 22.21
C ARG A 11 10.99 15.64 21.18
N ALA A 12 11.88 14.72 21.52
CA ALA A 12 12.24 13.58 20.65
C ALA A 12 11.05 12.63 20.42
N ARG A 13 10.20 12.43 21.44
CA ARG A 13 8.97 11.66 21.33
C ARG A 13 7.95 12.36 20.44
N LEU A 14 7.78 13.68 20.57
CA LEU A 14 6.90 14.48 19.72
C LEU A 14 7.41 14.60 18.27
N GLU A 15 8.73 14.68 18.07
CA GLU A 15 9.36 14.62 16.74
C GLU A 15 9.21 13.24 16.10
N ALA A 16 9.22 12.15 16.88
CA ALA A 16 8.88 10.81 16.40
C ALA A 16 7.39 10.64 16.03
N TYR A 17 6.51 11.52 16.51
CA TYR A 17 5.09 11.58 16.14
C TYR A 17 4.77 12.57 15.02
N ARG A 18 5.77 13.30 14.49
CA ARG A 18 5.57 14.03 13.24
C ARG A 18 5.38 13.00 12.13
N LEU A 19 4.15 12.91 11.62
CA LEU A 19 3.86 12.23 10.36
C LEU A 19 4.79 12.84 9.30
N ASP A 20 5.81 12.07 8.93
CA ASP A 20 6.64 12.34 7.77
C ASP A 20 5.69 12.28 6.55
N PRO A 21 5.41 13.41 5.87
CA PRO A 21 4.48 13.44 4.76
C PRO A 21 4.97 12.62 3.55
N ASP A 22 6.26 12.28 3.53
CA ASP A 22 6.91 11.43 2.53
C ASP A 22 7.03 9.97 2.96
N ASP A 23 6.42 9.57 4.07
CA ASP A 23 6.42 8.19 4.55
C ASP A 23 5.15 7.43 4.12
N PRO A 24 5.19 6.68 3.00
CA PRO A 24 4.05 5.90 2.55
C PRO A 24 3.71 4.72 3.49
N VAL A 25 4.54 4.41 4.49
CA VAL A 25 4.23 3.36 5.48
C VAL A 25 3.18 3.83 6.47
N HIS A 26 3.27 5.09 6.91
CA HIS A 26 2.41 5.65 7.95
C HIS A 26 1.30 6.52 7.39
N ASN A 27 1.42 6.98 6.14
CA ASN A 27 0.37 7.73 5.46
C ASN A 27 -0.59 6.80 4.70
N PRO A 28 -1.91 7.00 4.79
CA PRO A 28 -2.87 6.20 4.06
C PRO A 28 -2.76 6.47 2.55
N VAL A 29 -2.44 5.43 1.78
CA VAL A 29 -2.27 5.52 0.33
C VAL A 29 -3.46 4.94 -0.45
N TRP A 30 -4.17 3.99 0.15
CA TRP A 30 -5.16 3.17 -0.53
C TRP A 30 -6.45 3.11 0.28
N SER A 31 -7.58 3.04 -0.42
CA SER A 31 -8.89 2.74 0.14
C SER A 31 -9.65 1.80 -0.79
N ASP A 32 -10.83 1.36 -0.35
CA ASP A 32 -11.80 0.63 -1.17
C ASP A 32 -11.21 -0.58 -1.89
N ILE A 33 -10.43 -1.41 -1.20
CA ILE A 33 -10.00 -2.69 -1.76
C ILE A 33 -11.23 -3.60 -1.88
N ALA A 34 -11.78 -3.67 -3.08
CA ALA A 34 -13.07 -4.29 -3.34
C ALA A 34 -13.08 -5.01 -4.69
N ARG A 35 -14.14 -5.77 -4.92
CA ARG A 35 -14.42 -6.47 -6.17
C ARG A 35 -15.68 -5.89 -6.80
N ASP A 36 -15.64 -5.65 -8.11
CA ASP A 36 -16.83 -5.40 -8.93
C ASP A 36 -16.85 -6.34 -10.15
N ASP A 37 -17.80 -6.12 -11.05
CA ASP A 37 -17.99 -6.93 -12.27
C ASP A 37 -16.76 -6.94 -13.19
N ARG A 38 -15.84 -5.98 -13.03
CA ARG A 38 -14.59 -5.87 -13.80
C ARG A 38 -13.38 -6.41 -13.05
N GLY A 39 -13.58 -6.96 -11.85
CA GLY A 39 -12.54 -7.57 -11.02
C GLY A 39 -12.18 -6.74 -9.80
N VAL A 40 -10.98 -6.99 -9.27
CA VAL A 40 -10.52 -6.36 -8.02
C VAL A 40 -9.92 -4.99 -8.32
N TYR A 41 -10.19 -4.03 -7.44
CA TYR A 41 -9.62 -2.70 -7.53
C TYR A 41 -9.27 -2.15 -6.15
N ALA A 42 -8.42 -1.12 -6.17
CA ALA A 42 -8.17 -0.23 -5.04
C ALA A 42 -8.20 1.22 -5.51
N THR A 43 -8.71 2.13 -4.68
CA THR A 43 -8.71 3.57 -4.96
C THR A 43 -7.48 4.21 -4.33
N VAL A 44 -6.72 4.97 -5.12
CA VAL A 44 -5.58 5.76 -4.62
C VAL A 44 -6.12 6.99 -3.88
N ILE A 45 -5.93 7.04 -2.57
CA ILE A 45 -6.29 8.21 -1.73
C ILE A 45 -5.07 9.02 -1.30
N ALA A 46 -3.88 8.56 -1.68
CA ALA A 46 -2.66 9.35 -1.52
C ALA A 46 -2.83 10.75 -2.15
N PRO A 47 -2.32 11.81 -1.49
CA PRO A 47 -2.44 13.18 -1.99
C PRO A 47 -1.54 13.47 -3.19
N ARG A 48 -0.66 12.53 -3.56
CA ARG A 48 0.33 12.64 -4.63
C ARG A 48 0.42 11.32 -5.41
N PRO A 49 0.98 11.33 -6.62
CA PRO A 49 1.11 10.12 -7.42
C PRO A 49 1.92 9.04 -6.72
N VAL A 50 1.55 7.78 -6.95
CA VAL A 50 2.15 6.60 -6.32
C VAL A 50 2.65 5.67 -7.41
N THR A 51 3.90 5.22 -7.30
CA THR A 51 4.45 4.22 -8.20
C THR A 51 4.48 2.85 -7.51
N ILE A 52 3.75 1.89 -8.07
CA ILE A 52 3.87 0.47 -7.73
C ILE A 52 5.09 -0.09 -8.44
N LEU A 53 6.00 -0.68 -7.67
CA LEU A 53 7.30 -1.17 -8.13
C LEU A 53 7.27 -2.66 -8.44
N ASP A 54 6.54 -3.44 -7.65
CA ASP A 54 6.26 -4.85 -7.93
C ASP A 54 5.00 -5.33 -7.22
N GLY A 55 4.61 -6.56 -7.54
CA GLY A 55 3.42 -7.22 -7.02
C GLY A 55 3.62 -8.72 -6.99
N GLN A 56 3.05 -9.39 -5.98
CA GLN A 56 3.08 -10.84 -5.85
C GLN A 56 1.76 -11.34 -5.25
N GLY A 57 1.21 -12.41 -5.84
CA GLY A 57 0.08 -13.15 -5.28
C GLY A 57 0.53 -14.34 -4.44
N TYR A 58 -0.28 -14.71 -3.47
CA TYR A 58 -0.06 -15.82 -2.53
C TYR A 58 -1.32 -16.65 -2.36
N ASP A 59 -1.17 -17.86 -1.83
CA ASP A 59 -2.29 -18.79 -1.58
C ASP A 59 -3.22 -18.98 -2.77
N GLY A 60 -2.62 -19.15 -3.96
CA GLY A 60 -3.33 -19.38 -5.21
C GLY A 60 -3.80 -18.12 -5.93
N ALA A 61 -3.49 -16.92 -5.42
CA ALA A 61 -3.59 -15.68 -6.19
C ALA A 61 -2.42 -15.53 -7.18
N GLY A 62 -2.74 -15.16 -8.42
CA GLY A 62 -1.82 -14.73 -9.46
C GLY A 62 -2.06 -13.27 -9.83
N LEU A 63 -1.09 -12.66 -10.53
CA LEU A 63 -1.17 -11.29 -11.07
C LEU A 63 -0.90 -11.33 -12.58
N ASP A 64 -1.87 -11.83 -13.34
CA ASP A 64 -1.69 -12.11 -14.76
C ASP A 64 -1.68 -10.83 -15.60
N GLY A 65 -0.63 -10.63 -16.40
CA GLY A 65 -0.48 -9.41 -17.18
C GLY A 65 -0.11 -8.17 -16.35
N PHE A 66 0.24 -8.33 -15.07
CA PHE A 66 0.79 -7.23 -14.28
C PHE A 66 2.19 -6.85 -14.79
N ARG A 67 2.37 -5.57 -15.11
CA ARG A 67 3.60 -5.00 -15.71
C ARG A 67 4.05 -3.75 -14.95
N PRO A 68 4.70 -3.90 -13.79
CA PRO A 68 5.31 -2.78 -13.08
C PRO A 68 6.59 -2.30 -13.79
N PRO A 69 7.04 -1.05 -13.54
CA PRO A 69 6.42 -0.08 -12.64
C PRO A 69 5.15 0.56 -13.22
N ILE A 70 4.16 0.84 -12.37
CA ILE A 70 2.93 1.56 -12.73
C ILE A 70 2.80 2.78 -11.83
N THR A 71 2.67 3.97 -12.41
CA THR A 71 2.40 5.20 -11.66
C THR A 71 0.93 5.55 -11.76
N LEU A 72 0.30 5.75 -10.61
CA LEU A 72 -1.12 6.04 -10.45
C LEU A 72 -1.30 7.43 -9.87
N GLN A 73 -2.33 8.13 -10.32
CA GLN A 73 -2.68 9.47 -9.86
C GLN A 73 -3.59 9.43 -8.63
N PRO A 74 -3.63 10.50 -7.82
CA PRO A 74 -4.65 10.67 -6.78
C PRO A 74 -6.07 10.48 -7.33
N GLY A 75 -6.89 9.67 -6.65
CA GLY A 75 -8.25 9.35 -7.05
C GLY A 75 -8.37 8.25 -8.11
N GLU A 76 -7.25 7.78 -8.69
CA GLU A 76 -7.28 6.72 -9.69
C GLU A 76 -7.70 5.38 -9.09
N ARG A 77 -8.48 4.59 -9.85
CA ARG A 77 -8.80 3.20 -9.50
C ARG A 77 -7.80 2.27 -10.14
N PHE A 78 -6.88 1.74 -9.34
CA PHE A 78 -5.97 0.71 -9.77
C PHE A 78 -6.72 -0.61 -9.95
N ARG A 79 -6.87 -1.05 -11.20
CA ARG A 79 -7.46 -2.35 -11.54
C ARG A 79 -6.40 -3.43 -11.44
N ILE A 80 -6.59 -4.32 -10.48
CA ILE A 80 -5.61 -5.34 -10.15
C ILE A 80 -5.93 -6.57 -10.99
N PRO A 81 -5.03 -7.02 -11.89
CA PRO A 81 -5.31 -8.14 -12.78
C PRO A 81 -5.09 -9.46 -12.04
N VAL A 82 -5.90 -9.70 -11.02
CA VAL A 82 -5.79 -10.86 -10.13
C VAL A 82 -6.52 -12.06 -10.71
N THR A 83 -5.85 -13.21 -10.67
CA THR A 83 -6.46 -14.51 -10.94
C THR A 83 -6.41 -15.36 -9.68
N ILE A 84 -7.45 -16.18 -9.46
CA ILE A 84 -7.53 -17.09 -8.30
C ILE A 84 -7.62 -18.51 -8.83
N GLY A 85 -6.56 -19.29 -8.63
CA GLY A 85 -6.53 -20.70 -8.96
C GLY A 85 -7.49 -21.53 -8.10
N ALA A 86 -7.80 -22.76 -8.54
CA ALA A 86 -8.76 -23.65 -7.86
C ALA A 86 -8.45 -23.90 -6.37
N HIS A 87 -7.17 -23.89 -6.00
CA HIS A 87 -6.71 -24.09 -4.61
C HIS A 87 -6.84 -22.84 -3.73
N GLY A 88 -6.92 -21.64 -4.33
CA GLY A 88 -6.92 -20.38 -3.58
C GLY A 88 -8.27 -20.03 -2.94
N ARG A 89 -9.39 -20.49 -3.52
CA ARG A 89 -10.74 -20.23 -2.99
C ARG A 89 -10.98 -20.76 -1.58
N ARG A 90 -10.17 -21.71 -1.10
CA ARG A 90 -10.28 -22.30 0.24
C ARG A 90 -9.25 -21.77 1.24
N ARG A 91 -8.38 -20.84 0.83
CA ARG A 91 -7.20 -20.41 1.61
C ARG A 91 -7.10 -18.89 1.84
N HIS A 92 -8.15 -18.13 1.56
CA HIS A 92 -8.16 -16.66 1.72
C HIS A 92 -6.98 -15.99 1.00
N PRO A 93 -7.00 -15.96 -0.35
CA PRO A 93 -5.87 -15.50 -1.14
C PRO A 93 -5.50 -14.06 -0.80
N TYR A 94 -4.21 -13.71 -0.88
CA TYR A 94 -3.73 -12.36 -0.66
C TYR A 94 -2.66 -11.95 -1.66
N MET A 95 -2.43 -10.65 -1.75
CA MET A 95 -1.50 -10.01 -2.67
C MET A 95 -0.66 -9.00 -1.92
N ARG A 96 0.63 -8.91 -2.27
CA ARG A 96 1.56 -7.91 -1.76
C ARG A 96 2.00 -7.00 -2.90
N PHE A 97 2.00 -5.69 -2.68
CA PHE A 97 2.60 -4.71 -3.59
C PHE A 97 3.68 -3.92 -2.87
N ARG A 98 4.84 -3.72 -3.51
CA ARG A 98 5.80 -2.69 -3.10
C ARG A 98 5.53 -1.42 -3.88
N TYR A 99 5.55 -0.29 -3.19
CA TYR A 99 5.23 1.01 -3.78
C TYR A 99 5.97 2.14 -3.09
N ARG A 100 5.93 3.33 -3.69
CA ARG A 100 6.45 4.59 -3.14
C ARG A 100 5.65 5.75 -3.69
N TYR A 101 5.68 6.92 -3.04
CA TYR A 101 5.31 8.15 -3.73
C TYR A 101 6.23 8.34 -4.95
N ALA A 102 5.69 8.83 -6.06
CA ALA A 102 6.42 8.89 -7.33
C ALA A 102 7.67 9.80 -7.27
N ASP A 103 7.60 10.86 -6.46
CA ASP A 103 8.68 11.79 -6.14
C ASP A 103 9.54 11.35 -4.94
N GLY A 104 9.05 10.41 -4.14
CA GLY A 104 9.73 9.90 -2.94
C GLY A 104 10.71 8.77 -3.23
N THR A 105 11.65 8.55 -2.31
CA THR A 105 12.61 7.42 -2.38
C THR A 105 12.24 6.27 -1.44
N ARG A 106 11.36 6.51 -0.47
CA ARG A 106 10.99 5.54 0.55
C ARG A 106 10.00 4.51 0.00
N ILE A 107 10.38 3.23 0.12
CA ILE A 107 9.56 2.11 -0.34
C ILE A 107 8.73 1.58 0.83
N ALA A 108 7.44 1.43 0.60
CA ALA A 108 6.51 0.73 1.46
C ALA A 108 6.04 -0.58 0.80
N ALA A 109 5.43 -1.44 1.59
CA ALA A 109 4.71 -2.60 1.11
C ALA A 109 3.31 -2.61 1.70
N VAL A 110 2.33 -3.05 0.92
CA VAL A 110 0.97 -3.29 1.39
C VAL A 110 0.59 -4.72 1.07
N ILE A 111 -0.14 -5.35 1.99
CA ILE A 111 -0.71 -6.68 1.81
C ILE A 111 -2.23 -6.52 1.84
N TRP A 112 -2.89 -7.02 0.81
CA TRP A 112 -4.34 -7.05 0.72
C TRP A 112 -4.83 -8.48 0.61
N ARG A 113 -5.84 -8.82 1.40
CA ARG A 113 -6.66 -9.99 1.10
C ARG A 113 -7.40 -9.74 -0.20
N VAL A 114 -7.42 -10.72 -1.09
CA VAL A 114 -8.23 -10.68 -2.30
C VAL A 114 -9.69 -10.77 -1.89
N PRO A 115 -10.53 -9.75 -2.20
CA PRO A 115 -11.95 -9.79 -1.87
C PRO A 115 -12.64 -10.91 -2.65
N ASP A 116 -13.64 -11.51 -1.99
CA ASP A 116 -14.42 -12.63 -2.52
C ASP A 116 -15.14 -12.23 -3.83
#